data_AF-A0A522XBQ3-F1
#
_entry.id   AF-A0A522XBQ3-F1
#
_cell.length_a   1.000
_cell.length_b   1.000
_cell.length_c   1.000
_cell.angle_alpha   90.00
_cell.angle_beta   90.00
_cell.angle_gamma   90.00
#
_symmetry.space_group_name_H-M   'P 1'
#
loop_
_entity.id
_entity.type
_entity.pdbx_description
1 polymer ?
#
loop_
_entity_poly.entity_id
_entity_poly.type
_entity_poly.pdbx_seq_one_letter_code
_entity_poly.pdbx_strand_id
1 'polypeptide(L)' 'MDTTTIRSQIEQIESKRGVLLDLLERPDLGTLRIDVNQALEEMDDLIEEFKRTFPDAEPPNT' A
#
# COMPACT_ATOMS: atom_id res chain seq x y z
N MET A 1 8.10 -3.49 18.96
CA MET A 1 8.44 -3.83 17.56
C MET A 1 9.47 -2.85 17.08
N ASP A 2 10.51 -3.33 16.44
CA ASP A 2 11.59 -2.49 15.90
C ASP A 2 11.12 -1.73 14.67
N THR A 3 11.54 -0.48 14.51
CA THR A 3 11.16 0.39 13.37
C THR A 3 11.52 -0.23 12.02
N THR A 4 12.59 -1.01 11.97
CA THR A 4 13.02 -1.81 10.82
C THR A 4 11.98 -2.87 10.43
N THR A 5 11.38 -3.54 11.42
CA THR A 5 10.34 -4.56 11.20
C THR A 5 9.04 -3.94 10.70
N ILE A 6 8.71 -2.73 11.15
CA ILE A 6 7.53 -2.02 10.66
C ILE A 6 7.76 -1.51 9.24
N ARG A 7 8.96 -0.98 8.93
CA ARG A 7 9.34 -0.59 7.56
C ARG A 7 9.22 -1.74 6.56
N SER A 8 9.75 -2.91 6.90
CA SER A 8 9.67 -4.09 6.03
C SER A 8 8.23 -4.57 5.80
N GLN A 9 7.34 -4.37 6.77
CA GLN A 9 5.91 -4.66 6.59
C GLN A 9 5.26 -3.65 5.63
N ILE A 10 5.65 -2.38 5.68
CA ILE A 10 5.16 -1.35 4.76
C ILE A 10 5.63 -1.62 3.33
N GLU A 11 6.90 -2.00 3.13
CA GLU A 11 7.40 -2.42 1.80
C GLU A 11 6.57 -3.59 1.23
N GLN A 12 6.16 -4.54 2.07
CA GLN A 12 5.27 -5.63 1.65
C GLN A 12 3.86 -5.15 1.32
N ILE A 13 3.34 -4.15 2.02
CA ILE A 13 2.04 -3.53 1.74
C ILE A 13 2.11 -2.78 0.41
N GLU A 14 3.15 -1.98 0.17
CA GLU A 14 3.36 -1.29 -1.11
C GLU A 14 3.50 -2.26 -2.29
N SER A 15 4.20 -3.39 -2.10
CA SER A 15 4.29 -4.44 -3.11
C SER A 15 2.91 -5.07 -3.43
N LYS A 16 2.11 -5.40 -2.41
CA LYS A 16 0.75 -5.92 -2.60
C LYS A 16 -0.18 -4.91 -3.26
N ARG A 17 0.01 -3.62 -2.97
CA ARG A 17 -0.73 -2.52 -3.62
C ARG A 17 -0.46 -2.52 -5.13
N GLY A 18 0.81 -2.70 -5.53
CA GLY A 18 1.18 -2.86 -6.94
C GLY A 18 0.41 -4.00 -7.62
N VAL A 19 0.31 -5.17 -6.97
CA VAL A 19 -0.47 -6.31 -7.50
C VAL A 19 -1.94 -5.97 -7.71
N LEU A 20 -2.56 -5.20 -6.81
CA LEU A 20 -3.95 -4.78 -6.94
C LEU A 20 -4.14 -3.75 -8.06
N LEU A 21 -3.15 -2.88 -8.31
CA LEU A 21 -3.17 -1.97 -9.47
C LEU A 21 -3.11 -2.75 -10.78
N ASP A 22 -2.18 -3.69 -10.91
CA ASP A 22 -2.08 -4.57 -12.09
C ASP A 22 -3.39 -5.36 -12.29
N LEU A 23 -4.01 -5.79 -11.18
CA LEU A 23 -5.29 -6.47 -11.22
C LEU A 23 -6.40 -5.54 -11.77
N LEU A 24 -6.44 -4.25 -11.41
CA LEU A 24 -7.44 -3.30 -11.92
C LEU A 24 -7.36 -3.04 -13.42
N GLU A 25 -6.20 -3.28 -14.05
CA GLU A 25 -6.03 -3.13 -15.50
C GLU A 25 -6.78 -4.20 -16.29
N ARG A 26 -7.16 -5.32 -15.65
CA ARG A 26 -7.88 -6.40 -16.32
C ARG A 26 -9.34 -6.00 -16.58
N PRO A 27 -9.83 -6.13 -17.83
CA PRO A 27 -11.17 -5.71 -18.22
C PRO A 27 -12.28 -6.63 -17.67
N ASP A 28 -11.94 -7.86 -17.26
CA ASP A 28 -12.85 -8.94 -16.88
C ASP A 28 -13.12 -9.06 -15.36
N LEU A 29 -12.81 -8.04 -14.55
CA LEU A 29 -12.98 -8.13 -13.09
C LEU A 29 -14.44 -8.20 -12.61
N GLY A 30 -15.39 -7.65 -13.37
CA GLY A 30 -16.78 -7.56 -12.95
C GLY A 30 -16.92 -6.89 -11.58
N THR A 31 -17.62 -7.55 -10.64
CA THR A 31 -17.90 -7.03 -9.30
C THR A 31 -16.67 -6.92 -8.41
N LEU A 32 -15.64 -7.77 -8.65
CA LEU A 32 -14.39 -7.76 -7.89
C LEU A 32 -13.67 -6.40 -8.00
N ARG A 33 -13.97 -5.63 -9.05
CA ARG A 33 -13.41 -4.29 -9.25
C ARG A 33 -13.74 -3.38 -8.07
N ILE A 34 -14.94 -3.48 -7.49
CA ILE A 34 -15.34 -2.65 -6.35
C ILE A 34 -14.47 -2.99 -5.14
N ASP A 35 -14.35 -4.29 -4.84
CA ASP A 35 -13.55 -4.77 -3.70
C ASP A 35 -12.07 -4.40 -3.85
N VAL A 36 -11.52 -4.48 -5.07
CA VAL A 36 -10.12 -4.11 -5.34
C VAL A 36 -9.89 -2.61 -5.18
N ASN A 37 -10.83 -1.76 -5.63
CA ASN A 37 -10.72 -0.32 -5.41
C ASN A 37 -10.79 0.01 -3.91
N GLN A 38 -11.69 -0.63 -3.17
CA GLN A 38 -11.79 -0.43 -1.72
C GLN A 38 -10.51 -0.87 -1.00
N ALA A 39 -9.97 -2.03 -1.34
CA ALA A 39 -8.72 -2.50 -0.74
C ALA A 39 -7.53 -1.57 -1.05
N LEU A 40 -7.48 -0.99 -2.27
CA LEU A 40 -6.46 -0.01 -2.63
C LEU A 40 -6.58 1.27 -1.80
N GLU A 41 -7.80 1.78 -1.59
CA GLU A 41 -8.05 2.95 -0.76
C GLU A 41 -7.60 2.70 0.69
N GLU A 42 -7.98 1.57 1.28
CA GLU A 42 -7.56 1.20 2.65
C GLU A 42 -6.03 1.06 2.77
N MET A 43 -5.37 0.53 1.73
CA MET A 43 -3.91 0.40 1.70
C MET A 43 -3.22 1.76 1.56
N ASP A 44 -3.77 2.67 0.75
CA ASP A 44 -3.27 4.04 0.59
C ASP A 44 -3.38 4.82 1.90
N ASP A 45 -4.53 4.75 2.57
CA ASP A 45 -4.75 5.36 3.88
C ASP A 45 -3.76 4.82 4.93
N LEU A 46 -3.55 3.50 4.96
CA LEU A 46 -2.60 2.87 5.89
C LEU A 46 -1.15 3.33 5.64
N ILE A 47 -0.75 3.41 4.37
CA ILE A 47 0.59 3.89 3.99
C ILE A 47 0.75 5.36 4.38
N GLU A 48 -0.27 6.19 4.16
CA GLU A 48 -0.23 7.61 4.53
C GLU A 48 -0.13 7.79 6.06
N GLU A 49 -0.95 7.08 6.82
CA GLU A 49 -0.91 7.10 8.28
C GLU A 49 0.46 6.66 8.81
N PHE A 50 1.07 5.63 8.20
CA PHE A 50 2.42 5.21 8.54
C PHE A 50 3.45 6.32 8.31
N LYS A 51 3.46 6.95 7.12
CA LYS A 51 4.39 8.05 6.80
C LYS A 51 4.26 9.21 7.79
N ARG A 52 3.02 9.53 8.20
CA ARG A 52 2.73 10.56 9.21
C ARG A 52 3.20 10.18 10.61
N THR A 53 3.06 8.90 10.97
CA THR A 53 3.45 8.39 12.30
C THR A 53 4.96 8.21 12.43
N PHE A 54 5.64 7.89 11.32
CA PHE A 54 7.07 7.62 11.27
C PHE A 54 7.78 8.47 10.20
N PRO A 55 7.86 9.80 10.36
CA PRO A 55 8.45 10.69 9.36
C PRO A 55 9.94 10.43 9.09
N ASP A 56 10.70 9.99 10.10
CA ASP A 56 12.11 9.56 9.96
C ASP A 56 12.28 8.22 9.21
N ALA A 57 11.17 7.55 8.86
CA ALA A 57 11.23 6.34 8.06
C ALA A 57 11.38 6.63 6.55
N GLU A 58 11.14 7.86 6.10
CA GLU A 58 11.28 8.23 4.69
C GLU A 58 12.78 8.37 4.34
N PRO A 59 13.30 7.71 3.30
CA PRO A 59 14.66 7.95 2.87
C PRO A 59 14.80 9.43 2.45
N PRO A 60 15.92 10.11 2.79
CA PRO A 60 16.13 11.48 2.35
C PRO A 60 16.10 11.50 0.82
N ASN A 61 15.13 12.21 0.26
CA ASN A 61 15.03 12.43 -1.18
C ASN A 61 16.34 13.12 -1.62
N THR A 62 17.20 12.39 -2.33
CA THR A 62 18.50 12.86 -2.85
C THR A 62 18.44 12.93 -4.36
#